data_AF-A0A4V3T2C9-F1
#
_entry.id   AF-A0A4V3T2C9-F1
#
_cell.length_a   1.000
_cell.length_b   1.000
_cell.length_c   1.000
_cell.angle_alpha   90.00
_cell.angle_beta   90.00
_cell.angle_gamma   90.00
#
_symmetry.space_group_name_H-M   'P 1'
#
loop_
_entity.id
_entity.type
_entity.pdbx_description
1 polymer ?
#
loop_
_entity_poly.entity_id
_entity_poly.type
_entity_poly.pdbx_seq_one_letter_code
_entity_poly.pdbx_strand_id
1 'polypeptide(L)'
;MPDADSYDWRTAPCPECADPVALLVPGDSDRADILLCTRCPMHDRLPYRDPADIRAHLPFGVVLAMRGGALRIGIPAAPRGLTAYTRTVVALATEHGLLPVWRPSTRRHHVTLAAPGPEGAWGWMEVGTRSGKILRATIYPHGRSAPGERATGPRDVRRLVARLSGPGSSRSD
;
A
#
# COMPACT_ATOMS: atom_id res chain seq x y z
N MET A 1 3.98 -17.07 6.60
CA MET A 1 4.36 -15.92 5.74
C MET A 1 3.40 -15.85 4.56
N PRO A 2 2.97 -14.65 4.14
CA PRO A 2 2.26 -14.53 2.86
C PRO A 2 3.15 -15.03 1.72
N ASP A 3 2.51 -15.62 0.71
CA ASP A 3 3.21 -16.21 -0.44
C ASP A 3 4.02 -15.14 -1.20
N ALA A 4 5.16 -15.52 -1.80
CA ALA A 4 6.03 -14.60 -2.54
C ALA A 4 5.27 -13.87 -3.68
N ASP A 5 4.23 -14.51 -4.20
CA ASP A 5 3.31 -14.06 -5.26
C ASP A 5 2.25 -13.05 -4.79
N SER A 6 2.24 -12.71 -3.50
CA SER A 6 1.30 -11.76 -2.90
C SER A 6 1.66 -10.30 -3.15
N TYR A 7 2.81 -10.03 -3.76
CA TYR A 7 3.35 -8.70 -3.96
C TYR A 7 3.91 -8.55 -5.37
N ASP A 8 3.65 -7.40 -5.98
CA ASP A 8 4.33 -6.96 -7.19
C ASP A 8 5.67 -6.33 -6.78
N TRP A 9 6.76 -7.05 -7.05
CA TRP A 9 8.11 -6.67 -6.63
C TRP A 9 8.83 -5.84 -7.68
N ARG A 10 9.34 -4.67 -7.30
CA ARG A 10 10.18 -3.81 -8.13
C ARG A 10 11.43 -3.35 -7.38
N THR A 11 12.41 -2.84 -8.12
CA THR A 11 13.62 -2.24 -7.53
C THR A 11 13.24 -1.10 -6.61
N ALA A 12 13.84 -1.03 -5.42
CA ALA A 12 13.65 0.10 -4.54
C ALA A 12 14.40 1.32 -5.11
N PRO A 13 13.75 2.48 -5.28
CA PRO A 13 14.43 3.66 -5.80
C PRO A 13 15.46 4.16 -4.79
N CYS A 14 16.61 4.62 -5.29
CA CYS A 14 17.53 5.39 -4.46
C CYS A 14 16.93 6.77 -4.21
N PRO A 15 16.78 7.23 -2.96
CA PRO A 15 16.17 8.53 -2.65
C PRO A 15 17.01 9.72 -3.15
N GLU A 16 18.32 9.53 -3.36
CA GLU A 16 19.23 10.60 -3.77
C GLU A 16 19.27 10.82 -5.29
N CYS A 17 19.46 9.75 -6.07
CA CYS A 17 19.60 9.90 -7.53
C CYS A 17 18.32 9.61 -8.31
N ALA A 18 17.33 8.93 -7.69
CA ALA A 18 16.09 8.48 -8.32
C ALA A 18 16.27 7.71 -9.66
N ASP A 19 17.47 7.19 -9.93
CA ASP A 19 17.79 6.47 -11.16
C ASP A 19 17.04 5.12 -11.18
N PRO A 20 16.20 4.84 -12.20
CA PRO A 20 15.42 3.60 -12.27
C PRO A 20 16.26 2.34 -12.42
N VAL A 21 17.54 2.46 -12.85
CA VAL A 21 18.48 1.33 -12.94
C VAL A 21 19.45 1.26 -11.77
N ALA A 22 19.33 2.15 -10.78
CA ALA A 22 20.10 2.03 -9.54
C ALA A 22 19.63 0.84 -8.72
N LEU A 23 20.59 0.09 -8.18
CA LEU A 23 20.33 -0.97 -7.21
C LEU A 23 20.84 -0.53 -5.85
N LEU A 24 20.04 -0.82 -4.82
CA LEU A 24 20.45 -0.67 -3.42
C LEU A 24 20.86 -2.06 -2.91
N VAL A 25 22.15 -2.25 -2.70
CA VAL A 25 22.75 -3.55 -2.32
C VAL A 25 23.37 -3.45 -0.92
N PRO A 26 23.55 -4.55 -0.18
CA PRO A 26 24.29 -4.50 1.08
C PRO A 26 25.68 -3.93 0.85
N GLY A 27 26.13 -3.03 1.73
CA GLY A 27 27.52 -2.60 1.73
C GLY A 27 28.45 -3.65 2.29
N ASP A 28 29.74 -3.54 1.98
CA ASP A 28 30.81 -4.35 2.57
C ASP A 28 31.21 -3.88 3.98
N SER A 29 30.41 -2.99 4.60
CA SER A 29 30.67 -2.50 5.95
C SER A 29 30.27 -3.53 7.01
N ASP A 30 30.86 -3.38 8.19
CA ASP A 30 30.48 -4.04 9.43
C ASP A 30 29.01 -3.78 9.85
N ARG A 31 28.36 -2.83 9.19
CA ARG A 31 26.95 -2.49 9.33
C ARG A 31 26.10 -3.13 8.23
N ALA A 32 25.70 -4.39 8.46
CA ALA A 32 24.83 -5.17 7.58
C ALA A 32 23.43 -4.56 7.34
N ASP A 33 23.05 -3.51 8.09
CA ASP A 33 21.80 -2.78 7.96
C ASP A 33 21.86 -1.62 6.95
N ILE A 34 23.03 -1.34 6.38
CA ILE A 34 23.23 -0.23 5.47
C ILE A 34 23.32 -0.69 4.00
N LEU A 35 22.68 0.06 3.11
CA LEU A 35 22.68 -0.20 1.68
C LEU A 35 23.52 0.80 0.88
N LEU A 36 24.15 0.35 -0.20
CA LEU A 36 24.89 1.14 -1.18
C LEU A 36 24.10 1.27 -2.47
N CYS A 37 24.09 2.47 -3.05
CA CYS A 37 23.57 2.70 -4.40
C CYS A 37 24.64 2.42 -5.46
N THR A 38 24.34 1.55 -6.44
CA THR A 38 25.27 1.22 -7.54
C THR A 38 25.51 2.35 -8.56
N ARG A 39 24.77 3.46 -8.46
CA ARG A 39 24.81 4.58 -9.42
C ARG A 39 25.24 5.90 -8.81
N CYS A 40 25.02 6.12 -7.52
CA CYS A 40 25.49 7.34 -6.86
C CYS A 40 27.02 7.33 -6.87
N PRO A 41 27.68 8.44 -7.27
CA PRO A 41 29.12 8.52 -7.15
C PRO A 41 29.53 8.40 -5.68
N MET A 42 30.61 7.66 -5.41
CA MET A 42 31.28 7.72 -4.11
C MET A 42 31.97 9.09 -4.01
N HIS A 43 31.25 10.12 -3.60
CA HIS A 43 31.79 11.47 -3.42
C HIS A 43 31.53 11.90 -1.98
N ASP A 44 32.52 11.72 -1.09
CA ASP A 44 32.67 12.29 0.27
C ASP A 44 31.45 12.36 1.21
N ARG A 45 30.32 11.83 0.79
CA ARG A 45 29.10 11.55 1.54
C ARG A 45 28.99 10.05 1.60
N LEU A 46 28.74 9.56 2.80
CA LEU A 46 28.57 8.14 3.05
C LEU A 46 27.54 7.58 2.05
N PRO A 47 27.90 6.63 1.17
CA PRO A 47 27.02 6.07 0.14
C PRO A 47 25.88 5.21 0.71
N TYR A 48 25.82 5.18 2.04
CA TYR A 48 24.93 4.48 2.92
C TYR A 48 23.50 5.00 2.83
N ARG A 49 22.56 4.08 2.66
CA ARG A 49 21.12 4.33 2.69
C ARG A 49 20.54 3.48 3.81
N ASP A 50 19.90 4.14 4.75
CA ASP A 50 19.14 3.46 5.80
C ASP A 50 17.82 2.93 5.21
N PRO A 51 17.52 1.63 5.33
CA PRO A 51 16.21 1.08 4.98
C PRO A 51 15.05 1.80 5.65
N ALA A 52 15.22 2.36 6.86
CA ALA A 52 14.21 3.15 7.56
C ALA A 52 13.88 4.46 6.83
N ASP A 53 14.90 5.17 6.34
CA ASP A 53 14.71 6.39 5.56
C ASP A 53 14.00 6.10 4.24
N ILE A 54 14.39 5.02 3.56
CA ILE A 54 13.69 4.55 2.35
C ILE A 54 12.24 4.24 2.70
N ARG A 55 11.99 3.52 3.80
CA ARG A 55 10.65 3.13 4.22
C ARG A 55 9.74 4.32 4.51
N ALA A 56 10.27 5.40 5.07
CA ALA A 56 9.54 6.62 5.38
C ALA A 56 8.94 7.31 4.13
N HIS A 57 9.58 7.14 2.98
CA HIS A 57 9.13 7.72 1.70
C HIS A 57 8.23 6.81 0.87
N LEU A 58 7.98 5.57 1.33
CA LEU A 58 7.16 4.62 0.59
C LEU A 58 5.67 4.76 0.88
N PRO A 59 4.80 4.54 -0.12
CA PRO A 59 3.36 4.50 0.09
C PRO A 59 2.94 3.51 1.18
N PHE A 60 1.80 3.80 1.80
CA PHE A 60 1.22 2.94 2.81
C PHE A 60 1.07 1.49 2.28
N GLY A 61 1.41 0.51 3.12
CA GLY A 61 1.28 -0.91 2.77
C GLY A 61 2.42 -1.52 1.95
N VAL A 62 3.32 -0.70 1.38
CA VAL A 62 4.52 -1.20 0.70
C VAL A 62 5.47 -1.82 1.72
N VAL A 63 6.07 -2.95 1.35
CA VAL A 63 7.08 -3.65 2.17
C VAL A 63 8.44 -3.57 1.51
N LEU A 64 9.48 -3.68 2.34
CA LEU A 64 10.87 -3.79 1.91
C LEU A 64 11.36 -5.23 2.12
N ALA A 65 12.10 -5.76 1.15
CA ALA A 65 12.78 -7.04 1.32
C ALA A 65 14.03 -7.11 0.44
N MET A 66 15.07 -7.79 0.93
CA MET A 66 16.21 -8.17 0.10
C MET A 66 15.81 -9.34 -0.82
N ARG A 67 16.01 -9.18 -2.12
CA ARG A 67 15.70 -10.19 -3.14
C ARG A 67 16.69 -10.11 -4.29
N GLY A 68 17.33 -11.22 -4.64
CA GLY A 68 18.33 -11.28 -5.72
C GLY A 68 19.53 -10.36 -5.47
N GLY A 69 19.94 -10.19 -4.21
CA GLY A 69 21.08 -9.35 -3.82
C GLY A 69 20.80 -7.85 -3.71
N ALA A 70 19.58 -7.38 -4.01
CA ALA A 70 19.21 -5.97 -3.93
C ALA A 70 17.94 -5.75 -3.11
N LEU A 71 17.78 -4.54 -2.56
CA LEU A 71 16.56 -4.11 -1.90
C LEU A 71 15.46 -3.95 -2.95
N ARG A 72 14.33 -4.59 -2.67
CA ARG A 72 13.11 -4.47 -3.47
C ARG A 72 11.97 -3.94 -2.63
N ILE A 73 11.08 -3.23 -3.31
CA ILE A 73 9.81 -2.80 -2.75
C ILE A 73 8.72 -3.74 -3.27
N GLY A 74 7.91 -4.24 -2.35
CA GLY A 74 6.77 -5.10 -2.65
C GLY A 74 5.48 -4.32 -2.46
N ILE A 75 4.73 -4.12 -3.54
CA ILE A 75 3.38 -3.56 -3.48
C ILE A 75 2.42 -4.73 -3.31
N PRO A 76 1.58 -4.77 -2.26
CA PRO A 76 0.63 -5.86 -2.11
C PRO A 76 -0.28 -5.97 -3.34
N ALA A 77 -0.22 -7.11 -4.02
CA ALA A 77 -1.00 -7.36 -5.20
C ALA A 77 -2.44 -7.72 -4.82
N ALA A 78 -3.38 -7.39 -5.71
CA ALA A 78 -4.74 -7.87 -5.57
C ALA A 78 -4.74 -9.41 -5.64
N PRO A 79 -5.47 -10.11 -4.75
CA PRO A 79 -5.61 -11.55 -4.83
C PRO A 79 -6.12 -12.01 -6.20
N ARG A 80 -5.68 -13.18 -6.64
CA ARG A 80 -6.29 -13.85 -7.80
C ARG A 80 -7.72 -14.29 -7.44
N GLY A 81 -8.59 -14.42 -8.44
CA GLY A 81 -9.95 -14.93 -8.24
C GLY A 81 -10.99 -13.90 -7.75
N LEU A 82 -10.63 -12.61 -7.64
CA LEU A 82 -11.61 -11.56 -7.37
C LEU A 82 -12.65 -11.48 -8.50
N THR A 83 -13.93 -11.40 -8.11
CA THR A 83 -15.03 -11.14 -9.04
C THR A 83 -14.89 -9.77 -9.70
N ALA A 84 -15.40 -9.61 -10.93
CA ALA A 84 -15.42 -8.33 -11.63
C ALA A 84 -16.08 -7.23 -10.78
N TYR A 85 -17.20 -7.55 -10.13
CA TYR A 85 -17.90 -6.64 -9.23
C TYR A 85 -17.02 -6.17 -8.05
N THR A 86 -16.26 -7.08 -7.42
CA THR A 86 -15.36 -6.71 -6.32
C THR A 86 -14.25 -5.79 -6.82
N ARG A 87 -13.69 -6.04 -8.01
CA ARG A 87 -12.70 -5.14 -8.63
C ARG A 87 -13.28 -3.74 -8.87
N THR A 88 -14.51 -3.65 -9.37
CA THR A 88 -15.20 -2.35 -9.58
C THR A 88 -15.41 -1.60 -8.28
N VAL A 89 -15.77 -2.27 -7.18
CA VAL A 89 -15.94 -1.59 -5.87
C VAL A 89 -14.61 -1.09 -5.31
N VAL A 90 -13.52 -1.83 -5.54
CA VAL A 90 -12.17 -1.39 -5.15
C VAL A 90 -11.71 -0.22 -6.02
N ALA A 91 -11.98 -0.24 -7.32
CA ALA A 91 -11.72 0.88 -8.22
C ALA A 91 -12.51 2.14 -7.81
N LEU A 92 -13.78 1.97 -7.45
CA LEU A 92 -14.63 3.06 -6.93
C LEU A 92 -14.03 3.70 -5.67
N ALA A 93 -13.43 2.92 -4.78
CA ALA A 93 -12.73 3.47 -3.62
C ALA A 93 -11.57 4.38 -4.05
N THR A 94 -10.80 3.98 -5.07
CA THR A 94 -9.73 4.81 -5.66
C THR A 94 -10.25 6.07 -6.33
N GLU A 95 -11.35 5.97 -7.08
CA GLU A 95 -12.02 7.13 -7.67
C GLU A 95 -12.48 8.14 -6.60
N HIS A 96 -12.76 7.68 -5.39
CA HIS A 96 -13.10 8.50 -4.23
C HIS A 96 -11.90 8.87 -3.34
N GLY A 97 -10.68 8.75 -3.86
CA GLY A 97 -9.47 9.21 -3.19
C GLY A 97 -8.93 8.29 -2.09
N LEU A 98 -9.47 7.08 -1.96
CA LEU A 98 -8.94 6.06 -1.05
C LEU A 98 -7.81 5.28 -1.73
N LEU A 99 -6.79 4.94 -0.96
CA LEU A 99 -5.68 4.11 -1.38
C LEU A 99 -5.92 2.67 -0.89
N PRO A 100 -6.46 1.77 -1.73
CA PRO A 100 -6.67 0.38 -1.37
C PRO A 100 -5.33 -0.36 -1.27
N VAL A 101 -5.12 -1.03 -0.14
CA VAL A 101 -3.94 -1.85 0.12
C VAL A 101 -4.38 -3.25 0.47
N TRP A 102 -4.01 -4.22 -0.37
CA TRP A 102 -4.33 -5.61 -0.13
C TRP A 102 -3.46 -6.21 0.98
N ARG A 103 -4.08 -7.09 1.76
CA ARG A 103 -3.44 -8.02 2.67
C ARG A 103 -3.96 -9.40 2.31
N PRO A 104 -3.31 -10.09 1.36
CA PRO A 104 -3.70 -11.43 0.99
C PRO A 104 -3.51 -12.37 2.19
N SER A 105 -4.48 -13.25 2.38
CA SER A 105 -4.51 -14.24 3.44
C SER A 105 -5.24 -15.47 2.93
N THR A 106 -4.92 -16.64 3.47
CA THR A 106 -5.50 -17.93 3.08
C THR A 106 -6.93 -18.10 3.59
N ARG A 107 -7.37 -17.30 4.57
CA ARG A 107 -8.73 -17.38 5.15
C ARG A 107 -9.68 -16.35 4.56
N ARG A 108 -9.27 -15.07 4.57
CA ARG A 108 -10.02 -13.92 4.04
C ARG A 108 -9.02 -12.94 3.48
N HIS A 109 -9.26 -12.42 2.29
CA HIS A 109 -8.49 -11.28 1.81
C HIS A 109 -8.99 -10.02 2.50
N HIS A 110 -8.06 -9.21 3.01
CA HIS A 110 -8.39 -7.90 3.55
C HIS A 110 -7.88 -6.86 2.58
N VAL A 111 -8.65 -5.79 2.39
CA VAL A 111 -8.17 -4.57 1.75
C VAL A 111 -8.33 -3.44 2.75
N THR A 112 -7.24 -2.78 3.11
CA THR A 112 -7.27 -1.53 3.87
C THR A 112 -7.57 -0.40 2.91
N LEU A 113 -8.43 0.53 3.31
CA LEU A 113 -8.75 1.74 2.57
C LEU A 113 -8.25 2.93 3.40
N ALA A 114 -7.51 3.84 2.80
CA ALA A 114 -7.02 5.03 3.49
C ALA A 114 -6.97 6.22 2.54
N ALA A 115 -7.63 7.32 2.90
CA ALA A 115 -7.36 8.61 2.28
C ALA A 115 -6.09 9.22 2.92
N PRO A 116 -5.30 9.99 2.17
CA PRO A 116 -4.20 10.78 2.72
C PRO A 116 -4.69 11.82 3.75
N GLY A 117 -3.80 12.21 4.67
CA GLY A 117 -4.06 13.26 5.65
C GLY A 117 -4.55 12.76 7.02
N PRO A 118 -4.49 13.63 8.05
CA PRO A 118 -4.78 13.26 9.45
C PRO A 118 -6.25 12.90 9.68
N GLU A 119 -7.17 13.55 8.95
CA GLU A 119 -8.62 13.30 9.03
C GLU A 119 -9.13 12.45 7.86
N GLY A 120 -8.22 11.90 7.05
CA GLY A 120 -8.56 11.09 5.90
C GLY A 120 -9.37 9.85 6.30
N ALA A 121 -10.40 9.54 5.51
CA ALA A 121 -11.19 8.34 5.69
C ALA A 121 -10.30 7.10 5.79
N TRP A 122 -10.53 6.26 6.79
CA TRP A 122 -9.78 5.03 7.00
C TRP A 122 -10.73 3.85 7.12
N GLY A 123 -10.35 2.66 6.71
CA GLY A 123 -11.20 1.50 6.88
C GLY A 123 -10.61 0.23 6.34
N TRP A 124 -11.44 -0.80 6.33
CA TRP A 124 -11.09 -2.09 5.76
C TRP A 124 -12.32 -2.76 5.15
N MET A 125 -12.06 -3.63 4.19
CA MET A 125 -13.05 -4.48 3.55
C MET A 125 -12.51 -5.91 3.51
N GLU A 126 -13.40 -6.85 3.80
CA GLU A 126 -13.13 -8.29 3.77
C GLU A 126 -13.71 -8.92 2.51
N VAL A 127 -12.92 -9.75 1.85
CA VAL A 127 -13.28 -10.51 0.65
C VAL A 127 -13.05 -12.00 0.90
N GLY A 128 -14.04 -12.82 0.55
CA GLY A 128 -13.93 -14.27 0.69
C GLY A 128 -12.89 -14.84 -0.27
N THR A 129 -11.96 -15.66 0.24
CA THR A 129 -10.87 -16.24 -0.57
C THR A 129 -11.38 -17.17 -1.66
N ARG A 130 -12.39 -17.98 -1.36
CA ARG A 130 -12.99 -18.92 -2.32
C ARG A 130 -13.95 -18.26 -3.29
N SER A 131 -14.74 -17.29 -2.83
CA SER A 131 -15.80 -16.69 -3.64
C SER A 131 -15.34 -15.46 -4.43
N GLY A 132 -14.25 -14.82 -4.02
CA GLY A 132 -13.81 -13.54 -4.57
C GLY A 132 -14.84 -12.42 -4.39
N LYS A 133 -15.81 -12.59 -3.47
CA LYS A 133 -16.90 -11.65 -3.18
C LYS A 133 -16.62 -10.90 -1.90
N ILE A 134 -16.99 -9.62 -1.90
CA ILE A 134 -17.01 -8.78 -0.71
C ILE A 134 -17.98 -9.38 0.32
N LEU A 135 -17.49 -9.51 1.54
CA LEU A 135 -18.25 -10.02 2.68
C LEU A 135 -18.77 -8.87 3.55
N ARG A 136 -17.92 -7.90 3.86
CA ARG A 136 -18.24 -6.75 4.71
C ARG A 136 -17.16 -5.66 4.61
N ALA A 137 -17.48 -4.46 5.07
CA ALA A 137 -16.53 -3.38 5.26
C ALA A 137 -16.84 -2.59 6.53
N THR A 138 -15.81 -1.98 7.12
CA THR A 138 -15.94 -0.94 8.12
C THR A 138 -15.12 0.26 7.68
N ILE A 139 -15.73 1.44 7.62
CA ILE A 139 -15.08 2.67 7.19
C ILE A 139 -15.35 3.78 8.21
N TYR A 140 -14.32 4.55 8.49
CA TYR A 140 -14.26 5.65 9.43
C TYR A 140 -14.05 6.92 8.59
N PRO A 141 -15.12 7.66 8.23
CA PRO A 141 -15.05 8.72 7.21
C PRO A 141 -14.13 9.89 7.55
N HIS A 142 -13.94 10.19 8.84
CA HIS A 142 -13.15 11.32 9.33
C HIS A 142 -11.95 10.85 10.17
N GLY A 143 -11.26 9.81 9.69
CA GLY A 143 -10.14 9.21 10.40
C GLY A 143 -10.53 8.22 11.50
N ARG A 144 -9.53 7.55 12.08
CA ARG A 144 -9.72 6.38 12.98
C ARG A 144 -10.51 6.66 14.26
N SER A 145 -10.53 7.92 14.70
CA SER A 145 -11.22 8.34 15.93
C SER A 145 -12.72 8.56 15.72
N ALA A 146 -13.18 8.64 14.47
CA ALA A 146 -14.59 8.80 14.16
C ALA A 146 -15.39 7.51 14.42
N PRO A 147 -16.72 7.59 14.57
CA PRO A 147 -17.57 6.40 14.53
C PRO A 147 -17.43 5.66 13.19
N GLY A 148 -17.22 4.34 13.25
CA GLY A 148 -17.11 3.51 12.05
C GLY A 148 -18.48 3.11 11.48
N GLU A 149 -18.70 3.37 10.20
CA GLU A 149 -19.82 2.86 9.41
C GLU A 149 -19.53 1.43 8.96
N ARG A 150 -20.51 0.53 9.13
CA ARG A 150 -20.40 -0.88 8.75
C ARG A 150 -21.37 -1.22 7.64
N ALA A 151 -20.93 -2.04 6.68
CA ALA A 151 -21.79 -2.60 5.66
C ALA A 151 -21.46 -4.08 5.44
N THR A 152 -22.49 -4.88 5.13
CA THR A 152 -22.36 -6.32 4.89
C THR A 152 -22.85 -6.65 3.49
N GLY A 153 -22.09 -7.47 2.78
CA GLY A 153 -22.39 -7.89 1.41
C GLY A 153 -22.01 -6.88 0.33
N PRO A 154 -21.90 -7.33 -0.94
CA PRO A 154 -21.27 -6.52 -1.99
C PRO A 154 -22.00 -5.21 -2.31
N ARG A 155 -23.33 -5.23 -2.36
CA ARG A 155 -24.12 -4.05 -2.74
C ARG A 155 -24.08 -2.94 -1.70
N ASP A 156 -24.21 -3.30 -0.42
CA ASP A 156 -24.20 -2.31 0.65
C ASP A 156 -22.79 -1.75 0.89
N VAL A 157 -21.75 -2.57 0.71
CA VAL A 157 -20.37 -2.08 0.72
C VAL A 157 -20.13 -1.11 -0.44
N ARG A 158 -20.61 -1.40 -1.66
CA ARG A 158 -20.52 -0.45 -2.78
C ARG A 158 -21.20 0.88 -2.44
N ARG A 159 -22.40 0.83 -1.87
CA ARG A 159 -23.14 2.04 -1.44
C ARG A 159 -22.38 2.82 -0.37
N LEU A 160 -21.82 2.12 0.62
CA LEU A 160 -20.99 2.74 1.65
C LEU A 160 -19.78 3.46 1.03
N VAL A 161 -19.05 2.81 0.12
CA VAL A 161 -17.90 3.42 -0.56
C VAL A 161 -18.31 4.62 -1.41
N ALA A 162 -19.42 4.54 -2.14
CA ALA A 162 -19.92 5.62 -2.97
C ALA A 162 -20.32 6.88 -2.18
N ARG A 163 -20.64 6.75 -0.88
CA ARG A 163 -20.96 7.88 0.00
C ARG A 163 -19.73 8.62 0.51
N LEU A 164 -18.54 8.03 0.41
CA LEU A 164 -17.31 8.63 0.94
C LEU A 164 -16.82 9.80 0.10
N SER A 165 -17.39 10.01 -1.09
CA SER A 165 -17.12 11.19 -1.91
C SER A 165 -18.04 12.35 -1.59
N GLY A 166 -17.42 13.38 -0.98
CA GLY A 166 -17.67 14.81 -1.26
C GLY A 166 -17.82 15.68 0.00
N PRO A 167 -17.24 16.91 0.10
CA PRO A 167 -16.33 17.60 -0.81
C PRO A 167 -15.02 18.10 -0.14
N GLY A 168 -13.92 18.01 -0.90
CA GLY A 168 -12.92 19.07 -0.96
C GLY A 168 -13.50 20.31 -1.67
N SER A 169 -14.50 20.93 -1.05
CA SER A 169 -14.90 22.31 -1.29
C SER A 169 -14.59 23.08 -0.02
N SER A 170 -13.31 23.08 0.38
CA SER A 170 -12.81 24.21 1.15
C SER A 170 -12.98 25.43 0.24
N ARG A 171 -14.10 26.15 0.39
CA ARG A 171 -14.15 27.56 0.07
C ARG A 171 -12.95 28.17 0.77
N SER A 172 -11.99 28.60 -0.02
CA SER A 172 -11.12 29.69 0.37
C SER A 172 -12.04 30.91 0.48
N ASP A 173 -12.32 31.32 1.71
CA ASP A 173 -12.53 32.73 2.02
C ASP A 173 -11.19 33.27 2.57
#